data_AF-A0A939YMX1-F1
#
_entry.id   AF-A0A939YMX1-F1
#
_cell.length_a   1.000
_cell.length_b   1.000
_cell.length_c   1.000
_cell.angle_alpha   90.00
_cell.angle_beta   90.00
_cell.angle_gamma   90.00
#
_symmetry.space_group_name_H-M   'P 1'
#
loop_
_entity.id
_entity.type
_entity.pdbx_description
1 polymer ?
#
loop_
_entity_poly.entity_id
_entity_poly.type
_entity_poly.pdbx_seq_one_letter_code
_entity_poly.pdbx_strand_id
1 'polypeptide(L)'
;MKTATRTIAAVLAALLALCAVACTDAPETTADSTVTAPATDTNTETDEGPVTAPVTDTAPETEPEPTEKTEPVSDIQTWTFDDGKQYVIGIFCKTEPDALVYVCKRDGEVLIKEHALNVFFYGMYLLPEGVSGQTVYIYAKSEGKALSDASSAVRLKYNTDAEGNLISGYGAFIGHDSHVYLNFYDAFYYGYVQASEETMTTMRAYLEAQLGLIRQATGKNTKIICIVCTNPAVIYHDMQYTEEEGGRGDYFTETPVTQFAEFMKDSDDIYFLDLRDTLMEHRDKLLFMQADSHWTQIAAYYGYMRAAEKIRKDFPEVPIYDLEKNFKTQIVKNGGDLLVFMGIHDRVAAVTASVTPKKSSMKAKKSYPTAYVMGDSYYGAISPFLDLLFSEIYLNYPEINPPLYDYRLDDLETRQPDYLVYIWTERNIDADLSMLINIRK
;
A
#
# COMPACT_ATOMS: atom_id res chain seq x y z
N MET A 1 -41.21 -1.68 -4.66
CA MET A 1 -40.45 -0.58 -4.01
C MET A 1 -40.74 -0.40 -2.52
N LYS A 2 -41.99 -0.42 -2.01
CA LYS A 2 -42.26 -0.20 -0.57
C LYS A 2 -41.81 -1.33 0.39
N THR A 3 -41.56 -2.53 -0.12
CA THR A 3 -41.08 -3.69 0.66
C THR A 3 -39.56 -3.67 0.89
N ALA A 4 -38.77 -3.21 -0.09
CA ALA A 4 -37.31 -3.11 0.04
C ALA A 4 -36.87 -2.09 1.10
N THR A 5 -37.59 -0.98 1.24
CA THR A 5 -37.29 0.07 2.23
C THR A 5 -37.59 -0.39 3.67
N ARG A 6 -38.53 -1.32 3.87
CA ARG A 6 -38.85 -1.87 5.20
C ARG A 6 -37.83 -2.90 5.68
N THR A 7 -37.26 -3.69 4.78
CA THR A 7 -36.20 -4.65 5.11
C THR A 7 -34.89 -3.93 5.46
N ILE A 8 -34.54 -2.86 4.74
CA ILE A 8 -33.35 -2.04 5.04
C ILE A 8 -33.47 -1.34 6.40
N ALA A 9 -34.65 -0.79 6.73
CA ALA A 9 -34.88 -0.17 8.03
C ALA A 9 -34.84 -1.17 9.21
N ALA A 10 -35.30 -2.42 9.01
CA ALA A 10 -35.25 -3.46 10.03
C ALA A 10 -33.80 -3.96 10.28
N VAL A 11 -32.98 -4.04 9.22
CA VAL A 11 -31.56 -4.41 9.33
C VAL A 11 -30.74 -3.31 10.00
N LEU A 12 -31.00 -2.03 9.68
CA LEU A 12 -30.36 -0.89 10.36
C LEU A 12 -30.76 -0.79 11.85
N ALA A 13 -32.02 -1.09 12.19
CA ALA A 13 -32.47 -1.11 13.59
C ALA A 13 -31.83 -2.27 14.39
N ALA A 14 -31.62 -3.43 13.76
CA ALA A 14 -30.93 -4.57 14.40
C ALA A 14 -29.43 -4.30 14.60
N LEU A 15 -28.76 -3.64 13.65
CA LEU A 15 -27.35 -3.21 13.76
C LEU A 15 -27.15 -2.14 14.86
N LEU A 16 -28.10 -1.20 15.00
CA LEU A 16 -28.08 -0.21 16.09
C LEU A 16 -28.34 -0.84 17.47
N ALA A 17 -29.20 -1.86 17.55
CA ALA A 17 -29.47 -2.56 18.81
C ALA A 17 -28.28 -3.42 19.28
N LEU A 18 -27.51 -3.99 18.36
CA LEU A 18 -26.28 -4.74 18.67
C LEU A 18 -25.14 -3.84 19.17
N CYS A 19 -25.07 -2.58 18.72
CA CYS A 19 -24.10 -1.61 19.25
C CYS A 19 -24.47 -1.12 20.66
N ALA A 20 -25.75 -1.14 21.04
CA ALA A 20 -26.22 -0.66 22.34
C ALA A 20 -26.02 -1.66 23.48
N VAL A 21 -25.80 -2.95 23.19
CA VAL A 21 -25.64 -4.01 24.21
C VAL A 21 -24.17 -4.23 24.62
N ALA A 22 -23.21 -3.62 23.91
CA ALA A 22 -21.78 -3.73 24.22
C ALA A 22 -21.23 -2.61 25.13
N CYS A 23 -22.06 -1.64 25.54
CA CYS A 23 -21.65 -0.52 26.38
C CYS A 23 -22.58 -0.37 27.59
N THR A 24 -22.50 -1.27 28.56
CA THR A 24 -22.97 -0.99 29.91
C THR A 24 -21.93 -1.50 30.89
N ASP A 25 -20.98 -0.63 31.23
CA ASP A 25 -20.39 -0.50 32.57
C ASP A 25 -19.37 0.65 32.53
N ALA A 26 -19.86 1.87 32.72
CA ALA A 26 -19.02 3.01 33.11
C ALA A 26 -19.75 3.79 34.22
N PRO A 27 -19.06 4.17 35.31
CA PRO A 27 -19.68 4.82 36.45
C PRO A 27 -20.03 6.28 36.13
N GLU A 28 -21.20 6.73 36.60
CA GLU A 28 -21.63 8.13 36.55
C GLU A 28 -20.71 9.00 37.42
N THR A 29 -19.89 9.83 36.78
CA THR A 29 -19.26 11.00 37.42
C THR A 29 -19.98 12.26 36.98
N THR A 30 -20.68 12.87 37.93
CA THR A 30 -21.22 14.23 37.83
C THR A 30 -20.09 15.23 38.01
N ALA A 31 -19.81 16.03 36.98
CA ALA A 31 -18.95 17.20 37.11
C ALA A 31 -19.50 18.37 36.29
N ASP A 32 -20.07 19.32 37.03
CA ASP A 32 -20.33 20.70 36.62
C ASP A 32 -19.00 21.35 36.23
N SER A 33 -18.91 21.91 35.02
CA SER A 33 -17.73 22.69 34.62
C SER A 33 -18.13 23.89 33.77
N THR A 34 -17.82 25.05 34.34
CA THR A 34 -17.90 26.37 33.74
C THR A 34 -16.80 26.51 32.69
N VAL A 35 -17.21 26.93 31.49
CA VAL A 35 -16.34 27.20 30.35
C VAL A 35 -15.30 28.26 30.71
N THR A 36 -14.03 27.89 30.68
CA THR A 36 -12.91 28.84 30.67
C THR A 36 -12.20 28.73 29.33
N ALA A 37 -11.99 29.87 28.65
CA ALA A 37 -11.35 29.93 27.33
C ALA A 37 -9.92 29.36 27.36
N PRO A 38 -9.44 28.73 26.27
CA PRO A 38 -8.09 28.18 26.23
C PRO A 38 -7.04 29.28 26.30
N ALA A 39 -5.99 29.01 27.06
CA ALA A 39 -4.82 29.88 27.21
C ALA A 39 -4.14 30.06 25.84
N THR A 40 -3.92 31.32 25.48
CA THR A 40 -3.18 31.71 24.27
C THR A 40 -1.69 31.50 24.55
N ASP A 41 -1.14 30.43 24.00
CA ASP A 41 0.28 30.10 24.15
C ASP A 41 1.12 31.09 23.32
N THR A 42 1.65 32.10 24.00
CA THR A 42 2.35 33.27 23.42
C THR A 42 3.86 33.11 23.50
N ASN A 43 4.40 31.93 23.18
CA ASN A 43 5.82 31.79 22.86
C ASN A 43 6.06 32.16 21.39
N THR A 44 6.10 33.47 21.14
CA THR A 44 6.67 34.08 19.94
C THR A 44 8.14 34.36 20.22
N GLU A 45 9.00 33.34 20.08
CA GLU A 45 10.41 33.62 19.83
C GLU A 45 10.49 34.37 18.49
N THR A 46 10.80 35.66 18.57
CA THR A 46 11.13 36.48 17.41
C THR A 46 12.57 36.15 17.06
N ASP A 47 12.71 35.20 16.16
CA ASP A 47 13.98 34.52 15.93
C ASP A 47 14.85 35.26 14.89
N GLU A 48 15.54 36.34 15.28
CA GLU A 48 16.19 37.30 14.35
C GLU A 48 17.66 37.04 13.96
N GLY A 49 18.27 35.92 14.36
CA GLY A 49 19.62 35.52 13.94
C GLY A 49 19.72 34.84 12.55
N PRO A 50 20.92 34.84 11.91
CA PRO A 50 21.13 34.25 10.59
C PRO A 50 20.96 32.73 10.58
N VAL A 51 20.40 32.19 9.50
CA VAL A 51 20.22 30.75 9.27
C VAL A 51 21.47 30.20 8.55
N THR A 52 21.99 29.07 9.03
CA THR A 52 23.14 28.41 8.40
C THR A 52 22.63 27.42 7.35
N ALA A 53 23.14 27.52 6.13
CA ALA A 53 22.82 26.56 5.08
C ALA A 53 23.43 25.18 5.40
N PRO A 54 22.79 24.07 4.99
CA PRO A 54 23.37 22.74 5.15
C PRO A 54 24.71 22.64 4.41
N VAL A 55 25.65 21.89 5.00
CA VAL A 55 26.85 21.49 4.28
C VAL A 55 26.43 20.50 3.21
N THR A 56 26.36 20.96 1.96
CA THR A 56 26.07 20.06 0.82
C THR A 56 27.29 19.19 0.55
N ASP A 57 27.09 17.94 0.15
CA ASP A 57 28.17 17.10 -0.40
C ASP A 57 28.86 17.90 -1.50
N THR A 58 30.11 18.27 -1.25
CA THR A 58 30.86 19.16 -2.12
C THR A 58 31.17 18.40 -3.40
N ALA A 59 30.76 18.94 -4.54
CA ALA A 59 31.22 18.44 -5.83
C ALA A 59 32.76 18.51 -5.86
N PRO A 60 33.45 17.59 -6.57
CA PRO A 60 34.90 17.68 -6.71
C PRO A 60 35.29 19.07 -7.22
N GLU A 61 36.36 19.66 -6.64
CA GLU A 61 36.87 21.03 -6.83
C GLU A 61 37.09 21.50 -8.29
N THR A 62 36.80 20.65 -9.27
CA THR A 62 37.05 20.86 -10.70
C THR A 62 35.82 21.30 -11.50
N GLU A 63 34.61 21.27 -10.94
CA GLU A 63 33.42 21.78 -11.65
C GLU A 63 33.20 23.27 -11.40
N PRO A 64 32.91 24.08 -12.43
CA PRO A 64 32.58 25.49 -12.26
C PRO A 64 31.34 25.64 -11.38
N GLU A 65 31.35 26.59 -10.45
CA GLU A 65 30.19 26.80 -9.58
C GLU A 65 28.93 27.10 -10.41
N PRO A 66 27.79 26.45 -10.11
CA PRO A 66 26.56 26.69 -10.82
C PRO A 66 26.14 28.16 -10.69
N THR A 67 25.83 28.80 -11.82
CA THR A 67 25.39 30.21 -11.83
C THR A 67 23.91 30.37 -11.50
N GLU A 68 23.11 29.32 -11.64
CA GLU A 68 21.68 29.30 -11.39
C GLU A 68 21.37 28.58 -10.06
N LYS A 69 20.50 29.18 -9.24
CA LYS A 69 19.99 28.55 -8.01
C LYS A 69 18.73 27.74 -8.29
N THR A 70 18.53 26.70 -7.50
CA THR A 70 17.26 25.99 -7.43
C THR A 70 16.18 26.89 -6.86
N GLU A 71 14.96 26.84 -7.41
CA GLU A 71 13.82 27.58 -6.85
C GLU A 71 13.55 27.16 -5.38
N PRO A 72 13.23 28.12 -4.49
CA PRO A 72 12.84 27.81 -3.12
C PRO A 72 11.61 26.90 -3.08
N VAL A 73 11.53 26.05 -2.05
CA VAL A 73 10.35 25.19 -1.88
C VAL A 73 9.09 26.02 -1.60
N SER A 74 7.94 25.52 -2.03
CA SER A 74 6.63 26.16 -1.84
C SER A 74 5.59 25.21 -1.25
N ASP A 75 4.39 25.72 -0.94
CA ASP A 75 3.24 24.93 -0.46
C ASP A 75 3.56 24.03 0.74
N ILE A 76 4.36 24.54 1.67
CA ILE A 76 4.81 23.78 2.83
C ILE A 76 3.62 23.43 3.73
N GLN A 77 3.47 22.15 4.03
CA GLN A 77 2.48 21.63 4.99
C GLN A 77 3.17 20.68 5.95
N THR A 78 2.70 20.67 7.20
CA THR A 78 3.18 19.75 8.23
C THR A 78 2.00 19.10 8.92
N TRP A 79 2.14 17.83 9.26
CA TRP A 79 1.16 17.11 10.06
C TRP A 79 1.86 16.23 11.08
N THR A 80 1.12 15.83 12.10
CA THR A 80 1.58 14.90 13.13
C THR A 80 0.77 13.63 13.05
N PHE A 81 1.40 12.49 13.30
CA PHE A 81 0.70 11.28 13.70
C PHE A 81 1.39 10.60 14.87
N ASP A 82 0.58 9.90 15.65
CA ASP A 82 1.02 8.97 16.68
C ASP A 82 1.12 7.57 16.04
N ASP A 83 2.31 6.97 16.03
CA ASP A 83 2.53 5.61 15.53
C ASP A 83 2.32 4.54 16.62
N GLY A 84 1.87 4.94 17.81
CA GLY A 84 1.67 4.12 18.98
C GLY A 84 2.93 3.92 19.84
N LYS A 85 4.10 4.42 19.41
CA LYS A 85 5.37 4.38 20.14
C LYS A 85 5.99 5.77 20.29
N GLN A 86 5.86 6.62 19.29
CA GLN A 86 6.47 7.93 19.19
C GLN A 86 5.64 8.85 18.29
N TYR A 87 5.96 10.14 18.35
CA TYR A 87 5.28 11.13 17.55
C TYR A 87 6.09 11.50 16.33
N VAL A 88 5.41 11.43 15.18
CA VAL A 88 6.03 11.61 13.88
C VAL A 88 5.49 12.86 13.23
N ILE A 89 6.38 13.67 12.67
CA ILE A 89 6.01 14.84 11.87
C ILE A 89 6.30 14.57 10.41
N GLY A 90 5.23 14.60 9.61
CA GLY A 90 5.33 14.61 8.17
C GLY A 90 5.47 16.02 7.63
N ILE A 91 6.27 16.16 6.59
CA ILE A 91 6.53 17.42 5.89
C ILE A 91 6.22 17.20 4.42
N PHE A 92 5.42 18.10 3.86
CA PHE A 92 5.15 18.20 2.43
C PHE A 92 5.63 19.56 1.93
N CYS A 93 6.22 19.58 0.75
CA CYS A 93 6.42 20.81 -0.01
C CYS A 93 6.52 20.53 -1.51
N LYS A 94 6.43 21.59 -2.32
CA LYS A 94 6.72 21.55 -3.76
C LYS A 94 8.10 22.10 -4.05
N THR A 95 8.76 21.53 -5.06
CA THR A 95 10.09 21.93 -5.53
C THR A 95 10.23 21.71 -7.04
N GLU A 96 11.42 21.97 -7.58
CA GLU A 96 11.76 21.58 -8.94
C GLU A 96 11.79 20.04 -9.08
N PRO A 97 11.53 19.49 -10.28
CA PRO A 97 11.51 18.05 -10.50
C PRO A 97 12.77 17.35 -9.99
N ASP A 98 12.57 16.32 -9.16
CA ASP A 98 13.60 15.38 -8.68
C ASP A 98 14.72 16.04 -7.84
N ALA A 99 14.49 17.26 -7.35
CA ALA A 99 15.42 17.99 -6.51
C ALA A 99 15.71 17.26 -5.20
N LEU A 100 16.97 17.34 -4.74
CA LEU A 100 17.37 16.85 -3.42
C LEU A 100 16.95 17.88 -2.36
N VAL A 101 16.09 17.48 -1.43
CA VAL A 101 15.51 18.37 -0.42
C VAL A 101 16.17 18.13 0.93
N TYR A 102 16.50 19.23 1.61
CA TYR A 102 17.11 19.24 2.93
C TYR A 102 16.16 19.87 3.93
N VAL A 103 15.84 19.18 5.01
CA VAL A 103 15.15 19.74 6.18
C VAL A 103 16.19 19.91 7.27
N CYS A 104 16.43 21.14 7.70
CA CYS A 104 17.54 21.47 8.59
C CYS A 104 17.07 22.20 9.85
N LYS A 105 17.77 22.01 10.96
CA LYS A 105 17.74 22.95 12.08
C LYS A 105 18.42 24.26 11.67
N ARG A 106 18.27 25.29 12.50
CA ARG A 106 18.81 26.63 12.24
C ARG A 106 20.33 26.69 12.08
N ASP A 107 21.04 25.86 12.84
CA ASP A 107 22.49 25.73 12.83
C ASP A 107 23.02 24.96 11.62
N GLY A 108 22.13 24.51 10.72
CA GLY A 108 22.47 23.77 9.51
C GLY A 108 22.54 22.26 9.73
N GLU A 109 22.23 21.75 10.92
CA GLU A 109 22.10 20.30 11.15
C GLU A 109 20.99 19.74 10.27
N VAL A 110 21.34 18.78 9.41
CA VAL A 110 20.41 18.15 8.47
C VAL A 110 19.65 17.05 9.19
N LEU A 111 18.32 17.17 9.22
CA LEU A 111 17.39 16.20 9.80
C LEU A 111 16.84 15.23 8.76
N ILE A 112 16.56 15.73 7.54
CA ILE A 112 16.10 14.94 6.40
C ILE A 112 16.89 15.38 5.17
N LYS A 113 17.32 14.41 4.35
CA LYS A 113 17.97 14.64 3.06
C LYS A 113 17.52 13.56 2.08
N GLU A 114 16.50 13.87 1.27
CA GLU A 114 15.87 12.89 0.38
C GLU A 114 15.48 13.55 -0.94
N HIS A 115 15.33 12.76 -2.00
CA HIS A 115 14.85 13.28 -3.28
C HIS A 115 13.34 13.54 -3.25
N ALA A 116 12.94 14.63 -3.91
CA ALA A 116 11.54 14.88 -4.22
C ALA A 116 11.05 13.89 -5.27
N LEU A 117 9.81 13.44 -5.11
CA LEU A 117 9.07 12.70 -6.11
C LEU A 117 8.52 13.67 -7.15
N ASN A 118 9.20 13.81 -8.29
CA ASN A 118 8.90 14.85 -9.27
C ASN A 118 8.96 16.22 -8.56
N VAL A 119 7.88 16.99 -8.56
CA VAL A 119 7.83 18.30 -7.90
C VAL A 119 7.39 18.24 -6.44
N PHE A 120 7.16 17.05 -5.87
CA PHE A 120 6.57 16.89 -4.55
C PHE A 120 7.55 16.18 -3.62
N PHE A 121 7.83 16.78 -2.48
CA PHE A 121 8.66 16.18 -1.44
C PHE A 121 7.79 15.72 -0.28
N TYR A 122 8.09 14.52 0.21
CA TYR A 122 7.51 13.94 1.41
C TYR A 122 8.65 13.53 2.34
N GLY A 123 8.72 14.21 3.48
CA GLY A 123 9.69 13.92 4.53
C GLY A 123 9.00 13.45 5.79
N MET A 124 9.68 12.59 6.54
CA MET A 124 9.26 12.18 7.87
C MET A 124 10.37 12.47 8.87
N TYR A 125 10.02 13.10 9.98
CA TYR A 125 10.94 13.34 11.08
C TYR A 125 10.33 12.88 12.40
N LEU A 126 11.08 12.07 13.13
CA LEU A 126 10.73 11.63 14.47
C LEU A 126 11.15 12.74 15.44
N LEU A 127 10.16 13.36 16.10
CA LEU A 127 10.48 14.36 17.11
C LEU A 127 10.95 13.63 18.38
N PRO A 128 12.10 14.01 18.98
CA PRO A 128 12.52 13.44 20.24
C PRO A 128 11.45 13.65 21.33
N GLU A 129 11.30 12.67 22.21
CA GLU A 129 10.36 12.74 23.33
C GLU A 129 10.61 14.01 24.16
N GLY A 130 9.53 14.71 24.52
CA GLY A 130 9.60 15.95 25.29
C GLY A 130 9.99 17.20 24.49
N VAL A 131 10.32 17.09 23.20
CA VAL A 131 10.55 18.23 22.31
C VAL A 131 9.24 18.61 21.62
N SER A 132 8.74 19.82 21.88
CA SER A 132 7.60 20.38 21.14
C SER A 132 7.98 21.72 20.49
N GLY A 133 7.61 21.91 19.23
CA GLY A 133 7.80 23.20 18.55
C GLY A 133 9.18 23.44 17.94
N GLN A 134 9.89 22.38 17.50
CA GLN A 134 11.17 22.49 16.78
C GLN A 134 10.99 23.31 15.50
N THR A 135 11.79 24.37 15.34
CA THR A 135 11.83 25.14 14.09
C THR A 135 12.83 24.51 13.12
N VAL A 136 12.42 24.37 11.85
CA VAL A 136 13.24 23.87 10.75
C VAL A 136 13.17 24.80 9.54
N TYR A 137 14.13 24.64 8.65
CA TYR A 137 14.27 25.34 7.38
C TYR A 137 14.43 24.32 6.27
N ILE A 138 13.77 24.55 5.13
CA ILE A 138 13.76 23.62 4.01
C ILE A 138 14.50 24.24 2.84
N TYR A 139 15.39 23.46 2.23
CA TYR A 139 16.16 23.81 1.04
C TYR A 139 15.97 22.76 -0.05
N ALA A 140 16.19 23.13 -1.30
CA ALA A 140 16.20 22.20 -2.43
C ALA A 140 17.43 22.41 -3.32
N LYS A 141 17.90 21.33 -3.95
CA LYS A 141 19.01 21.34 -4.92
C LYS A 141 18.67 20.46 -6.12
N SER A 142 18.39 21.08 -7.26
CA SER A 142 18.27 20.41 -8.55
C SER A 142 19.64 20.08 -9.14
N GLU A 143 19.69 19.08 -10.03
CA GLU A 143 20.89 18.73 -10.78
C GLU A 143 21.44 19.96 -11.55
N GLY A 144 22.76 20.19 -11.46
CA GLY A 144 23.42 21.29 -12.16
C GLY A 144 23.10 22.69 -11.62
N LYS A 145 22.37 22.83 -10.50
CA LYS A 145 22.05 24.11 -9.86
C LYS A 145 22.67 24.23 -8.47
N ALA A 146 22.83 25.48 -8.03
CA ALA A 146 23.17 25.80 -6.65
C ALA A 146 21.97 25.55 -5.73
N LEU A 147 22.23 25.41 -4.43
CA LEU A 147 21.22 25.26 -3.39
C LEU A 147 20.25 26.45 -3.43
N SER A 148 18.96 26.18 -3.20
CA SER A 148 17.94 27.22 -3.08
C SER A 148 18.20 28.15 -1.88
N ASP A 149 17.52 29.28 -1.86
CA ASP A 149 17.35 30.01 -0.61
C ASP A 149 16.49 29.19 0.37
N ALA A 150 16.65 29.44 1.67
CA ALA A 150 15.88 28.76 2.72
C ALA A 150 14.39 29.10 2.62
N SER A 151 13.53 28.14 2.96
CA SER A 151 12.11 28.43 3.24
C SER A 151 11.96 29.44 4.38
N SER A 152 10.76 29.99 4.54
CA SER A 152 10.37 30.58 5.83
C SER A 152 10.50 29.53 6.95
N ALA A 153 10.75 30.00 8.17
CA ALA A 153 10.83 29.13 9.34
C ALA A 153 9.55 28.28 9.49
N VAL A 154 9.72 26.97 9.54
CA VAL A 154 8.63 25.99 9.69
C VAL A 154 8.69 25.46 11.11
N ARG A 155 7.64 25.70 11.90
CA ARG A 155 7.59 25.20 13.28
C ARG A 155 6.89 23.86 13.32
N LEU A 156 7.66 22.80 13.56
CA LEU A 156 7.18 21.44 13.73
C LEU A 156 6.53 21.30 15.11
N LYS A 157 5.22 21.05 15.13
CA LYS A 157 4.43 20.89 16.36
C LYS A 157 3.57 19.65 16.27
N TYR A 158 3.24 19.10 17.44
CA TYR A 158 2.21 18.08 17.56
C TYR A 158 0.84 18.69 17.31
N ASN A 159 0.09 18.10 16.36
CA ASN A 159 -1.32 18.42 16.16
C ASN A 159 -2.18 17.70 17.20
N THR A 160 -2.97 18.48 17.93
CA THR A 160 -3.95 17.96 18.89
C THR A 160 -5.38 18.33 18.47
N ASP A 161 -6.35 17.51 18.85
CA ASP A 161 -7.77 17.82 18.80
C ASP A 161 -8.14 18.96 19.78
N ALA A 162 -9.42 19.30 19.85
CA ALA A 162 -9.91 20.40 20.68
C ALA A 162 -9.72 20.14 22.18
N GLU A 163 -9.64 18.86 22.55
CA GLU A 163 -9.43 18.36 23.91
C GLU A 163 -7.94 18.23 24.28
N GLY A 164 -7.04 18.49 23.33
CA GLY A 164 -5.60 18.38 23.52
C GLY A 164 -5.07 16.96 23.36
N ASN A 165 -5.91 16.00 22.94
CA ASN A 165 -5.44 14.68 22.55
C ASN A 165 -4.79 14.77 21.18
N LEU A 166 -3.83 13.91 20.92
CA LEU A 166 -3.17 13.91 19.62
C LEU A 166 -4.10 13.36 18.55
N ILE A 167 -4.05 13.98 17.37
CA ILE A 167 -4.78 13.47 16.22
C ILE A 167 -4.03 12.24 15.71
N SER A 168 -4.40 11.05 16.20
CA SER A 168 -3.97 9.78 15.64
C SER A 168 -4.72 9.50 14.32
N GLY A 169 -4.08 8.81 13.37
CA GLY A 169 -4.84 8.09 12.34
C GLY A 169 -4.73 8.60 10.91
N TYR A 170 -3.52 8.90 10.44
CA TYR A 170 -3.27 8.82 9.01
C TYR A 170 -2.98 7.35 8.66
N GLY A 171 -3.72 6.79 7.71
CA GLY A 171 -3.64 5.38 7.31
C GLY A 171 -2.37 4.99 6.54
N ALA A 172 -1.37 5.87 6.56
CA ALA A 172 -0.15 5.75 5.81
C ALA A 172 1.03 6.44 6.53
N PHE A 173 2.25 5.99 6.24
CA PHE A 173 3.50 6.58 6.70
C PHE A 173 4.46 6.80 5.52
N ILE A 174 5.43 7.69 5.69
CA ILE A 174 6.45 8.00 4.66
C ILE A 174 7.74 7.26 5.00
N GLY A 175 8.41 6.71 4.00
CA GLY A 175 9.78 6.18 4.06
C GLY A 175 10.77 7.07 3.31
N HIS A 176 11.98 6.55 3.11
CA HIS A 176 13.04 7.18 2.33
C HIS A 176 12.60 7.44 0.87
N ASP A 177 13.22 8.45 0.25
CA ASP A 177 12.94 8.90 -1.12
C ASP A 177 11.43 9.07 -1.42
N SER A 178 10.70 9.66 -0.48
CA SER A 178 9.27 9.97 -0.64
C SER A 178 8.37 8.75 -0.89
N HIS A 179 8.79 7.53 -0.52
CA HIS A 179 7.91 6.37 -0.57
C HIS A 179 6.84 6.46 0.51
N VAL A 180 5.63 6.02 0.21
CA VAL A 180 4.49 6.02 1.12
C VAL A 180 3.97 4.60 1.26
N TYR A 181 3.67 4.21 2.48
CA TYR A 181 3.25 2.87 2.84
C TYR A 181 1.98 2.94 3.68
N LEU A 182 1.13 1.92 3.60
CA LEU A 182 0.03 1.77 4.56
C LEU A 182 0.59 1.43 5.94
N ASN A 183 0.04 2.04 6.99
CA ASN A 183 0.34 1.65 8.38
C ASN A 183 -0.73 0.70 8.97
N PHE A 184 -1.76 0.37 8.20
CA PHE A 184 -2.71 -0.65 8.60
C PHE A 184 -2.06 -2.04 8.42
N TYR A 185 -2.26 -2.92 9.40
CA TYR A 185 -1.84 -4.32 9.38
C TYR A 185 -0.34 -4.59 9.49
N ASP A 186 0.46 -3.62 9.96
CA ASP A 186 1.88 -3.76 10.28
C ASP A 186 2.20 -5.09 10.99
N ALA A 187 1.40 -5.45 11.99
CA ALA A 187 1.60 -6.67 12.75
C ALA A 187 1.53 -7.97 11.93
N PHE A 188 0.80 -8.00 10.82
CA PHE A 188 0.64 -9.19 10.00
C PHE A 188 1.84 -9.42 9.09
N TYR A 189 2.30 -8.38 8.40
CA TYR A 189 3.37 -8.52 7.42
C TYR A 189 4.76 -8.33 8.03
N TYR A 190 4.87 -7.76 9.25
CA TYR A 190 6.08 -7.92 10.05
C TYR A 190 6.18 -9.28 10.71
N GLY A 191 5.14 -10.13 10.70
CA GLY A 191 5.11 -11.46 11.32
C GLY A 191 4.89 -11.47 12.84
N TYR A 192 4.44 -10.35 13.43
CA TYR A 192 4.02 -10.32 14.84
C TYR A 192 2.75 -11.15 15.08
N VAL A 193 1.98 -11.41 14.01
CA VAL A 193 0.83 -12.32 14.01
C VAL A 193 1.22 -13.59 13.25
N GLN A 194 0.92 -14.74 13.83
CA GLN A 194 1.13 -16.06 13.23
C GLN A 194 -0.24 -16.68 12.90
N ALA A 195 -0.34 -17.37 11.77
CA ALA A 195 -1.53 -18.13 11.43
C ALA A 195 -1.65 -19.35 12.34
N SER A 196 -2.81 -19.54 12.96
CA SER A 196 -3.07 -20.78 13.70
C SER A 196 -3.28 -21.96 12.74
N GLU A 197 -2.92 -23.17 13.16
CA GLU A 197 -3.20 -24.40 12.41
C GLU A 197 -4.70 -24.56 12.11
N GLU A 198 -5.56 -24.16 13.04
CA GLU A 198 -7.02 -24.14 12.87
C GLU A 198 -7.43 -23.19 11.74
N THR A 199 -6.86 -21.98 11.68
CA THR A 199 -7.13 -21.00 10.63
C THR A 199 -6.71 -21.55 9.27
N MET A 200 -5.49 -22.09 9.15
CA MET A 200 -4.98 -22.65 7.90
C MET A 200 -5.80 -23.86 7.42
N THR A 201 -6.13 -24.77 8.35
CA THR A 201 -6.98 -25.93 8.05
C THR A 201 -8.36 -25.50 7.59
N THR A 202 -8.97 -24.53 8.27
CA THR A 202 -10.28 -23.98 7.90
C THR A 202 -10.27 -23.36 6.50
N MET A 203 -9.24 -22.58 6.18
CA MET A 203 -9.09 -21.94 4.87
C MET A 203 -8.94 -22.95 3.74
N ARG A 204 -8.09 -23.96 3.95
CA ARG A 204 -7.91 -25.06 3.00
C ARG A 204 -9.23 -25.80 2.77
N ALA A 205 -9.92 -26.19 3.85
CA ALA A 205 -11.20 -26.87 3.76
C ALA A 205 -12.26 -26.03 3.01
N TYR A 206 -12.25 -24.71 3.19
CA TYR A 206 -13.13 -23.79 2.45
C TYR A 206 -12.84 -23.82 0.94
N LEU A 207 -11.57 -23.71 0.55
CA LEU A 207 -11.16 -23.72 -0.87
C LEU A 207 -11.43 -25.08 -1.53
N GLU A 208 -11.15 -26.18 -0.82
CA GLU A 208 -11.47 -27.54 -1.27
C GLU A 208 -12.98 -27.74 -1.41
N ALA A 209 -13.79 -27.19 -0.49
CA ALA A 209 -15.24 -27.22 -0.58
C ALA A 209 -15.78 -26.40 -1.77
N GLN A 210 -15.23 -25.20 -2.02
CA GLN A 210 -15.57 -24.42 -3.22
C GLN A 210 -15.26 -25.24 -4.48
N LEU A 211 -14.07 -25.82 -4.54
CA LEU A 211 -13.66 -26.62 -5.68
C LEU A 211 -14.59 -27.82 -5.91
N GLY A 212 -14.98 -28.51 -4.84
CA GLY A 212 -15.96 -29.60 -4.90
C GLY A 212 -17.30 -29.15 -5.47
N LEU A 213 -17.83 -28.02 -5.00
CA LEU A 213 -19.09 -27.45 -5.49
C LEU A 213 -19.00 -27.08 -6.98
N ILE A 214 -17.90 -26.45 -7.40
CA ILE A 214 -17.70 -26.04 -8.80
C ILE A 214 -17.60 -27.26 -9.70
N ARG A 215 -16.81 -28.26 -9.32
CA ARG A 215 -16.66 -29.50 -10.09
C ARG A 215 -17.99 -30.24 -10.20
N GLN A 216 -18.78 -30.28 -9.12
CA GLN A 216 -20.12 -30.86 -9.15
C GLN A 216 -21.06 -30.10 -10.08
N ALA A 217 -21.05 -28.77 -10.04
CA ALA A 217 -21.96 -27.93 -10.81
C ALA A 217 -21.59 -27.90 -12.31
N THR A 218 -20.30 -27.86 -12.63
CA THR A 218 -19.80 -27.68 -14.00
C THR A 218 -19.46 -29.00 -14.71
N GLY A 219 -19.19 -30.06 -13.96
CA GLY A 219 -18.62 -31.31 -14.47
C GLY A 219 -17.18 -31.20 -14.99
N LYS A 220 -16.54 -30.03 -14.84
CA LYS A 220 -15.14 -29.80 -15.24
C LYS A 220 -14.19 -30.12 -14.10
N ASN A 221 -12.96 -30.49 -14.46
CA ASN A 221 -11.86 -30.59 -13.50
C ASN A 221 -11.23 -29.21 -13.24
N THR A 222 -12.05 -28.25 -12.80
CA THR A 222 -11.58 -26.89 -12.48
C THR A 222 -10.51 -26.94 -11.39
N LYS A 223 -9.56 -26.00 -11.42
CA LYS A 223 -8.52 -25.78 -10.39
C LYS A 223 -8.56 -24.36 -9.85
N ILE A 224 -7.92 -24.11 -8.71
CA ILE A 224 -7.82 -22.77 -8.10
C ILE A 224 -6.39 -22.24 -8.21
N ILE A 225 -6.24 -20.96 -8.55
CA ILE A 225 -4.98 -20.21 -8.44
C ILE A 225 -5.24 -19.02 -7.52
N CYS A 226 -4.49 -18.92 -6.41
CA CYS A 226 -4.48 -17.75 -5.55
C CYS A 226 -3.18 -16.99 -5.80
N ILE A 227 -3.25 -15.87 -6.51
CA ILE A 227 -2.11 -14.96 -6.71
C ILE A 227 -2.10 -13.99 -5.54
N VAL A 228 -1.10 -14.10 -4.67
CA VAL A 228 -0.97 -13.23 -3.49
C VAL A 228 -0.05 -12.05 -3.79
N CYS A 229 -0.65 -10.88 -3.94
CA CYS A 229 -0.01 -9.60 -4.04
C CYS A 229 0.58 -9.20 -2.69
N THR A 230 1.90 -9.18 -2.61
CA THR A 230 2.68 -8.73 -1.45
C THR A 230 2.46 -7.23 -1.17
N ASN A 231 2.57 -6.77 0.07
CA ASN A 231 2.60 -5.35 0.38
C ASN A 231 3.96 -4.71 0.00
N PRO A 232 3.98 -3.44 -0.43
CA PRO A 232 5.22 -2.74 -0.76
C PRO A 232 6.20 -2.68 0.42
N ALA A 233 5.68 -2.61 1.64
CA ALA A 233 6.49 -2.58 2.86
C ALA A 233 7.40 -3.81 2.97
N VAL A 234 6.97 -4.98 2.49
CA VAL A 234 7.77 -6.21 2.53
C VAL A 234 8.94 -6.19 1.58
N ILE A 235 8.69 -5.70 0.36
CA ILE A 235 9.71 -5.69 -0.68
C ILE A 235 10.71 -4.54 -0.47
N TYR A 236 10.25 -3.39 0.01
CA TYR A 236 11.05 -2.19 0.24
C TYR A 236 11.20 -1.88 1.72
N HIS A 237 11.58 -2.88 2.51
CA HIS A 237 11.69 -2.74 3.95
C HIS A 237 12.82 -1.81 4.39
N ASP A 238 13.90 -1.80 3.62
CA ASP A 238 15.07 -0.93 3.80
C ASP A 238 14.76 0.55 3.50
N MET A 239 13.67 0.82 2.78
CA MET A 239 13.22 2.17 2.47
C MET A 239 12.31 2.76 3.56
N GLN A 240 12.13 2.10 4.70
CA GLN A 240 11.28 2.59 5.78
C GLN A 240 12.12 3.20 6.91
N TYR A 241 11.70 4.34 7.46
CA TYR A 241 12.38 4.89 8.65
C TYR A 241 12.14 3.97 9.86
N THR A 242 13.23 3.51 10.48
CA THR A 242 13.20 2.81 11.77
C THR A 242 14.22 3.44 12.70
N GLU A 243 13.92 3.52 14.00
CA GLU A 243 14.63 4.39 14.96
C GLU A 243 16.12 4.10 15.15
N GLU A 244 16.63 2.93 14.76
CA GLU A 244 18.05 2.55 14.82
C GLU A 244 18.15 1.16 14.14
N GLU A 245 19.35 0.60 13.97
CA GLU A 245 19.63 -0.77 13.52
C GLU A 245 19.00 -1.90 14.42
N GLY A 246 17.79 -1.74 14.97
CA GLY A 246 17.18 -2.66 15.93
C GLY A 246 15.67 -2.51 16.22
N GLY A 247 14.84 -2.05 15.26
CA GLY A 247 13.41 -1.78 15.56
C GLY A 247 12.33 -2.44 14.67
N ARG A 248 12.60 -2.65 13.39
CA ARG A 248 11.90 -3.64 12.53
C ARG A 248 12.93 -4.69 12.05
N GLY A 249 13.87 -5.00 12.95
CA GLY A 249 14.98 -5.91 12.74
C GLY A 249 14.47 -7.32 12.49
N ASP A 250 14.98 -7.92 11.42
CA ASP A 250 14.55 -9.17 10.81
C ASP A 250 13.09 -9.14 10.36
N TYR A 251 12.89 -8.91 9.06
CA TYR A 251 11.66 -9.37 8.41
C TYR A 251 11.46 -10.84 8.80
N PHE A 252 10.43 -11.13 9.61
CA PHE A 252 10.18 -12.52 9.95
C PHE A 252 9.91 -13.26 8.64
N THR A 253 10.77 -14.24 8.37
CA THR A 253 10.54 -15.20 7.28
C THR A 253 9.24 -15.97 7.47
N GLU A 254 8.65 -15.91 8.67
CA GLU A 254 7.38 -16.53 9.03
C GLU A 254 6.29 -15.47 9.25
N THR A 255 5.55 -15.18 8.17
CA THR A 255 4.28 -14.45 8.18
C THR A 255 3.11 -15.41 7.95
N PRO A 256 1.85 -15.01 8.23
CA PRO A 256 0.67 -15.84 7.92
C PRO A 256 0.63 -16.30 6.46
N VAL A 257 1.10 -15.48 5.53
CA VAL A 257 1.18 -15.84 4.10
C VAL A 257 2.21 -16.93 3.86
N THR A 258 3.42 -16.86 4.43
CA THR A 258 4.41 -17.94 4.27
C THR A 258 3.92 -19.25 4.86
N GLN A 259 3.30 -19.19 6.04
CA GLN A 259 2.80 -20.37 6.72
C GLN A 259 1.70 -21.02 5.90
N PHE A 260 0.77 -20.22 5.36
CA PHE A 260 -0.29 -20.76 4.53
C PHE A 260 0.22 -21.25 3.16
N ALA A 261 1.19 -20.57 2.55
CA ALA A 261 1.83 -21.02 1.31
C ALA A 261 2.51 -22.38 1.49
N GLU A 262 3.27 -22.54 2.58
CA GLU A 262 3.92 -23.80 2.95
C GLU A 262 2.89 -24.89 3.24
N PHE A 263 1.82 -24.55 3.97
CA PHE A 263 0.71 -25.48 4.27
C PHE A 263 -0.01 -25.97 3.00
N MET A 264 -0.08 -25.13 1.97
CA MET A 264 -0.76 -25.43 0.69
C MET A 264 0.15 -26.03 -0.38
N LYS A 265 1.46 -26.14 -0.15
CA LYS A 265 2.47 -26.48 -1.18
C LYS A 265 2.22 -27.82 -1.88
N ASP A 266 1.64 -28.78 -1.17
CA ASP A 266 1.41 -30.16 -1.62
C ASP A 266 0.06 -30.33 -2.33
N SER A 267 -0.68 -29.25 -2.59
CA SER A 267 -1.95 -29.31 -3.33
C SER A 267 -1.73 -29.36 -4.84
N ASP A 268 -2.30 -30.37 -5.50
CA ASP A 268 -2.30 -30.51 -6.96
C ASP A 268 -3.37 -29.65 -7.66
N ASP A 269 -4.36 -29.21 -6.89
CA ASP A 269 -5.60 -28.60 -7.37
C ASP A 269 -5.77 -27.14 -6.97
N ILE A 270 -5.04 -26.68 -5.94
CA ILE A 270 -5.08 -25.31 -5.42
C ILE A 270 -3.66 -24.77 -5.40
N TYR A 271 -3.37 -23.83 -6.28
CA TYR A 271 -2.06 -23.19 -6.39
C TYR A 271 -2.04 -21.88 -5.61
N PHE A 272 -1.48 -21.91 -4.40
CA PHE A 272 -1.23 -20.70 -3.61
C PHE A 272 0.14 -20.10 -4.00
N LEU A 273 0.11 -18.94 -4.65
CA LEU A 273 1.29 -18.29 -5.22
C LEU A 273 1.69 -17.11 -4.33
N ASP A 274 2.57 -17.38 -3.38
CA ASP A 274 3.33 -16.37 -2.67
C ASP A 274 4.39 -15.77 -3.60
N LEU A 275 4.35 -14.45 -3.79
CA LEU A 275 5.21 -13.74 -4.73
C LEU A 275 6.42 -13.08 -4.07
N ARG A 276 6.56 -13.14 -2.74
CA ARG A 276 7.61 -12.40 -2.01
C ARG A 276 9.01 -12.66 -2.54
N ASP A 277 9.44 -13.91 -2.61
CA ASP A 277 10.78 -14.26 -3.09
C ASP A 277 10.98 -13.83 -4.55
N THR A 278 9.97 -14.07 -5.40
CA THR A 278 10.02 -13.67 -6.81
C THR A 278 10.16 -12.16 -6.98
N LEU A 279 9.45 -11.37 -6.19
CA LEU A 279 9.53 -9.91 -6.23
C LEU A 279 10.86 -9.43 -5.63
N MET A 280 11.33 -10.04 -4.54
CA MET A 280 12.61 -9.69 -3.91
C MET A 280 13.79 -9.90 -4.86
N GLU A 281 13.79 -10.98 -5.66
CA GLU A 281 14.79 -11.25 -6.70
C GLU A 281 14.84 -10.17 -7.80
N HIS A 282 13.78 -9.37 -7.93
CA HIS A 282 13.62 -8.34 -8.96
C HIS A 282 13.43 -6.94 -8.38
N ARG A 283 13.84 -6.72 -7.12
CA ARG A 283 13.75 -5.43 -6.41
C ARG A 283 14.58 -4.31 -7.05
N ASP A 284 15.44 -4.63 -8.03
CA ASP A 284 16.17 -3.67 -8.86
C ASP A 284 15.23 -2.90 -9.83
N LYS A 285 14.00 -3.40 -10.01
CA LYS A 285 12.96 -2.75 -10.83
C LYS A 285 11.95 -2.01 -9.95
N LEU A 286 11.20 -1.09 -10.55
CA LEU A 286 10.08 -0.42 -9.90
C LEU A 286 8.88 -1.38 -9.77
N LEU A 287 8.82 -2.13 -8.68
CA LEU A 287 7.79 -3.15 -8.43
C LEU A 287 6.51 -2.60 -7.80
N PHE A 288 6.59 -1.53 -7.02
CA PHE A 288 5.43 -0.81 -6.49
C PHE A 288 5.50 0.66 -6.83
N MET A 289 4.33 1.29 -6.82
CA MET A 289 4.19 2.72 -7.01
C MET A 289 4.61 3.46 -5.73
N GLN A 290 5.34 4.56 -5.87
CA GLN A 290 6.01 5.17 -4.71
C GLN A 290 5.04 5.81 -3.70
N ALA A 291 3.91 6.36 -4.14
CA ALA A 291 2.92 7.02 -3.28
C ALA A 291 1.52 6.37 -3.37
N ASP A 292 1.49 5.07 -3.65
CA ASP A 292 0.27 4.32 -3.91
C ASP A 292 0.40 2.89 -3.38
N SER A 293 -0.72 2.30 -2.95
CA SER A 293 -0.74 0.98 -2.35
C SER A 293 -0.41 -0.13 -3.37
N HIS A 294 -0.63 0.10 -4.66
CA HIS A 294 -0.59 -0.91 -5.70
C HIS A 294 0.82 -1.23 -6.21
N TRP A 295 0.95 -2.47 -6.66
CA TRP A 295 2.08 -2.91 -7.48
C TRP A 295 2.06 -2.29 -8.89
N THR A 296 3.21 -2.21 -9.55
CA THR A 296 3.30 -1.80 -10.96
C THR A 296 2.97 -2.97 -11.90
N GLN A 297 2.86 -2.69 -13.21
CA GLN A 297 2.71 -3.76 -14.20
C GLN A 297 3.96 -4.66 -14.30
N ILE A 298 5.13 -4.22 -13.81
CA ILE A 298 6.33 -5.08 -13.73
C ILE A 298 6.15 -6.15 -12.66
N ALA A 299 5.72 -5.78 -11.46
CA ALA A 299 5.44 -6.76 -10.40
C ALA A 299 4.29 -7.69 -10.78
N ALA A 300 3.23 -7.14 -11.38
CA ALA A 300 2.10 -7.92 -11.87
C ALA A 300 2.51 -8.93 -12.96
N TYR A 301 3.48 -8.58 -13.83
CA TYR A 301 4.06 -9.53 -14.78
C TYR A 301 4.67 -10.75 -14.07
N TYR A 302 5.37 -10.55 -12.95
CA TYR A 302 5.93 -11.68 -12.21
C TYR A 302 4.83 -12.56 -11.60
N GLY A 303 3.73 -11.97 -11.12
CA GLY A 303 2.52 -12.74 -10.74
C GLY A 303 1.96 -13.57 -11.90
N TYR A 304 1.83 -12.96 -13.09
CA TYR A 304 1.44 -13.67 -14.32
C TYR A 304 2.38 -14.83 -14.63
N MET A 305 3.69 -14.62 -14.57
CA MET A 305 4.69 -15.62 -14.91
C MET A 305 4.57 -16.85 -14.02
N ARG A 306 4.44 -16.65 -12.70
CA ARG A 306 4.24 -17.74 -11.72
C ARG A 306 2.93 -18.50 -11.98
N ALA A 307 1.85 -17.80 -12.31
CA ALA A 307 0.58 -18.43 -12.67
C ALA A 307 0.70 -19.24 -13.97
N ALA A 308 1.35 -18.69 -14.99
CA ALA A 308 1.58 -19.33 -16.28
C ALA A 308 2.35 -20.65 -16.15
N GLU A 309 3.37 -20.70 -15.29
CA GLU A 309 4.14 -21.92 -14.99
C GLU A 309 3.27 -23.05 -14.43
N LYS A 310 2.30 -22.73 -13.57
CA LYS A 310 1.36 -23.72 -13.04
C LYS A 310 0.37 -24.18 -14.11
N ILE A 311 -0.22 -23.24 -14.85
CA ILE A 311 -1.19 -23.52 -15.92
C ILE A 311 -0.58 -24.43 -17.00
N ARG A 312 0.70 -24.24 -17.34
CA ARG A 312 1.38 -25.06 -18.36
C ARG A 312 1.48 -26.54 -18.05
N LYS A 313 1.26 -26.96 -16.80
CA LYS A 313 1.16 -28.37 -16.44
C LYS A 313 -0.05 -29.03 -17.09
N ASP A 314 -1.16 -28.29 -17.19
CA ASP A 314 -2.42 -28.76 -17.77
C ASP A 314 -2.60 -28.29 -19.23
N PHE A 315 -2.03 -27.14 -19.58
CA PHE A 315 -2.11 -26.51 -20.90
C PHE A 315 -0.71 -26.14 -21.44
N PRO A 316 0.10 -27.13 -21.89
CA PRO A 316 1.51 -26.94 -22.26
C PRO A 316 1.77 -25.92 -23.39
N GLU A 317 0.75 -25.65 -24.22
CA GLU A 317 0.80 -24.67 -25.31
C GLU A 317 0.73 -23.21 -24.87
N VAL A 318 0.36 -22.94 -23.61
CA VAL A 318 0.35 -21.59 -23.04
C VAL A 318 1.79 -21.09 -22.96
N PRO A 319 2.13 -19.96 -23.59
CA PRO A 319 3.49 -19.43 -23.57
C PRO A 319 3.75 -18.65 -22.29
N ILE A 320 5.01 -18.71 -21.83
CA ILE A 320 5.55 -17.74 -20.87
C ILE A 320 6.35 -16.74 -21.71
N TYR A 321 5.86 -15.51 -21.76
CA TYR A 321 6.56 -14.43 -22.45
C TYR A 321 7.61 -13.82 -21.54
N ASP A 322 8.78 -13.50 -22.09
CA ASP A 322 9.89 -12.86 -21.38
C ASP A 322 9.67 -11.34 -21.35
N LEU A 323 9.77 -10.72 -20.17
CA LEU A 323 9.50 -9.29 -19.97
C LEU A 323 10.26 -8.42 -20.98
N GLU A 324 11.57 -8.58 -21.05
CA GLU A 324 12.45 -7.73 -21.84
C GLU A 324 12.38 -8.05 -23.34
N LYS A 325 12.13 -9.31 -23.73
CA LYS A 325 12.04 -9.69 -25.15
C LYS A 325 10.68 -9.39 -25.75
N ASN A 326 9.62 -9.56 -24.98
CA ASN A 326 8.24 -9.52 -25.48
C ASN A 326 7.51 -8.23 -25.17
N PHE A 327 7.95 -7.45 -24.20
CA PHE A 327 7.26 -6.23 -23.79
C PHE A 327 8.17 -4.99 -23.84
N LYS A 328 7.52 -3.82 -23.91
CA LYS A 328 8.13 -2.51 -23.71
C LYS A 328 7.70 -2.02 -22.33
N THR A 329 8.66 -1.60 -21.54
CA THR A 329 8.43 -0.99 -20.23
C THR A 329 8.60 0.52 -20.36
N GLN A 330 7.67 1.26 -19.78
CA GLN A 330 7.71 2.72 -19.73
C GLN A 330 7.44 3.17 -18.30
N ILE A 331 8.28 4.07 -17.79
CA ILE A 331 7.99 4.79 -16.55
C ILE A 331 6.97 5.88 -16.88
N VAL A 332 5.85 5.87 -16.16
CA VAL A 332 4.77 6.85 -16.29
C VAL A 332 4.46 7.44 -14.92
N LYS A 333 3.93 8.66 -14.91
CA LYS A 333 3.51 9.38 -13.71
C LYS A 333 1.97 9.31 -13.64
N ASN A 334 1.41 8.70 -12.60
CA ASN A 334 -0.03 8.50 -12.41
C ASN A 334 -0.43 8.85 -10.96
N GLY A 335 -1.68 9.22 -10.68
CA GLY A 335 -2.11 9.52 -9.31
C GLY A 335 -1.84 8.38 -8.33
N GLY A 336 -1.47 8.70 -7.09
CA GLY A 336 -1.35 7.73 -6.00
C GLY A 336 -2.48 7.81 -4.98
N ASP A 337 -2.91 6.67 -4.44
CA ASP A 337 -4.01 6.56 -3.48
C ASP A 337 -3.62 6.81 -2.02
N LEU A 338 -2.34 6.73 -1.64
CA LEU A 338 -1.94 6.76 -0.22
C LEU A 338 -1.94 8.15 0.39
N LEU A 339 -1.70 9.17 -0.43
CA LEU A 339 -1.58 10.55 0.04
C LEU A 339 -2.88 11.10 0.62
N VAL A 340 -4.03 10.59 0.17
CA VAL A 340 -5.33 10.97 0.74
C VAL A 340 -5.48 10.52 2.18
N PHE A 341 -4.83 9.42 2.55
CA PHE A 341 -4.76 8.94 3.94
C PHE A 341 -3.86 9.81 4.81
N MET A 342 -3.20 10.82 4.24
CA MET A 342 -2.38 11.81 4.94
C MET A 342 -3.03 13.20 4.91
N GLY A 343 -4.27 13.32 4.44
CA GLY A 343 -4.97 14.59 4.25
C GLY A 343 -4.47 15.40 3.03
N ILE A 344 -3.59 14.83 2.22
CA ILE A 344 -3.06 15.47 1.02
C ILE A 344 -3.95 15.09 -0.16
N HIS A 345 -4.86 16.01 -0.51
CA HIS A 345 -5.84 15.81 -1.58
C HIS A 345 -5.34 16.20 -2.98
N ASP A 346 -4.15 16.79 -3.07
CA ASP A 346 -3.51 17.05 -4.35
C ASP A 346 -3.21 15.71 -5.03
N ARG A 347 -3.69 15.54 -6.27
CA ARG A 347 -3.38 14.37 -7.10
C ARG A 347 -1.91 14.42 -7.51
N VAL A 348 -1.06 13.95 -6.62
CA VAL A 348 0.36 13.82 -6.91
C VAL A 348 0.58 12.60 -7.76
N ALA A 349 1.42 12.78 -8.77
CA ALA A 349 1.74 11.71 -9.67
C ALA A 349 2.77 10.78 -9.02
N ALA A 350 2.31 9.66 -8.47
CA ALA A 350 3.10 8.49 -8.18
C ALA A 350 3.82 8.00 -9.46
N VAL A 351 5.09 7.66 -9.33
CA VAL A 351 5.83 7.01 -10.40
C VAL A 351 5.40 5.55 -10.45
N THR A 352 5.07 5.07 -11.65
CA THR A 352 4.69 3.69 -11.91
C THR A 352 5.34 3.19 -13.20
N ALA A 353 5.27 1.89 -13.43
CA ALA A 353 5.75 1.26 -14.66
C ALA A 353 4.58 0.64 -15.43
N SER A 354 4.43 1.06 -16.69
CA SER A 354 3.55 0.43 -17.65
C SER A 354 4.30 -0.56 -18.53
N VAL A 355 3.67 -1.68 -18.84
CA VAL A 355 4.20 -2.75 -19.68
C VAL A 355 3.23 -2.99 -20.83
N THR A 356 3.74 -2.89 -22.07
CA THR A 356 2.93 -3.08 -23.28
C THR A 356 3.57 -4.13 -24.21
N PRO A 357 2.77 -5.00 -24.87
CA PRO A 357 3.32 -5.98 -25.80
C PRO A 357 4.08 -5.32 -26.97
N LYS A 358 5.25 -5.86 -27.32
CA LYS A 358 6.02 -5.41 -28.50
C LYS A 358 5.35 -5.78 -29.82
N LYS A 359 4.55 -6.85 -29.83
CA LYS A 359 3.82 -7.34 -31.00
C LYS A 359 2.33 -7.35 -30.70
N SER A 360 1.54 -6.69 -31.54
CA SER A 360 0.07 -6.68 -31.46
C SER A 360 -0.57 -8.06 -31.67
N SER A 361 0.19 -9.02 -32.21
CA SER A 361 -0.26 -10.40 -32.38
C SER A 361 -0.26 -11.22 -31.08
N MET A 362 0.31 -10.69 -29.99
CA MET A 362 0.29 -11.35 -28.68
C MET A 362 -1.14 -11.30 -28.12
N LYS A 363 -1.81 -12.44 -28.12
CA LYS A 363 -3.15 -12.63 -27.58
C LYS A 363 -3.35 -14.08 -27.19
N ALA A 364 -4.27 -14.35 -26.27
CA ALA A 364 -4.68 -15.72 -25.99
C ALA A 364 -5.25 -16.40 -27.24
N LYS A 365 -5.02 -17.72 -27.34
CA LYS A 365 -5.60 -18.56 -28.39
C LYS A 365 -6.89 -19.18 -27.87
N LYS A 366 -7.78 -19.58 -28.78
CA LYS A 366 -9.02 -20.29 -28.42
C LYS A 366 -8.78 -21.63 -27.68
N SER A 367 -7.60 -22.22 -27.83
CA SER A 367 -7.22 -23.46 -27.13
C SER A 367 -6.72 -23.24 -25.70
N TYR A 368 -6.46 -21.99 -25.30
CA TYR A 368 -6.02 -21.68 -23.94
C TYR A 368 -7.17 -21.86 -22.94
N PRO A 369 -6.88 -22.02 -21.64
CA PRO A 369 -7.92 -22.21 -20.64
C PRO A 369 -8.84 -21.00 -20.49
N THR A 370 -10.00 -21.21 -19.92
CA THR A 370 -10.88 -20.12 -19.44
C THR A 370 -10.69 -19.88 -17.94
N ALA A 371 -10.92 -18.65 -17.50
CA ALA A 371 -10.84 -18.28 -16.08
C ALA A 371 -12.08 -17.54 -15.58
N TYR A 372 -12.44 -17.83 -14.34
CA TYR A 372 -13.29 -16.96 -13.53
C TYR A 372 -12.39 -16.26 -12.51
N VAL A 373 -12.25 -14.95 -12.62
CA VAL A 373 -11.30 -14.16 -11.83
C VAL A 373 -12.06 -13.36 -10.78
N MET A 374 -11.62 -13.47 -9.53
CA MET A 374 -12.05 -12.61 -8.43
C MET A 374 -10.83 -11.87 -7.92
N GLY A 375 -10.95 -10.57 -7.76
CA GLY A 375 -9.83 -9.75 -7.33
C GLY A 375 -10.27 -8.39 -6.84
N ASP A 376 -9.38 -7.74 -6.11
CA ASP A 376 -9.47 -6.33 -5.75
C ASP A 376 -8.78 -5.45 -6.82
N SER A 377 -8.50 -4.20 -6.47
CA SER A 377 -7.88 -3.21 -7.34
C SER A 377 -6.49 -3.57 -7.86
N TYR A 378 -5.83 -4.60 -7.31
CA TYR A 378 -4.57 -5.14 -7.87
C TYR A 378 -4.79 -5.86 -9.20
N TYR A 379 -6.02 -6.30 -9.48
CA TYR A 379 -6.40 -6.88 -10.78
C TYR A 379 -6.03 -5.93 -11.94
N GLY A 380 -6.17 -4.62 -11.75
CA GLY A 380 -5.93 -3.63 -12.80
C GLY A 380 -4.57 -3.79 -13.48
N ALA A 381 -3.50 -3.95 -12.70
CA ALA A 381 -2.14 -4.06 -13.22
C ALA A 381 -1.85 -5.43 -13.87
N ILE A 382 -2.45 -6.51 -13.38
CA ILE A 382 -2.23 -7.87 -13.90
C ILE A 382 -3.11 -8.22 -15.09
N SER A 383 -4.25 -7.54 -15.25
CA SER A 383 -5.26 -7.83 -16.28
C SER A 383 -4.71 -8.00 -17.71
N PRO A 384 -3.79 -7.14 -18.22
CA PRO A 384 -3.30 -7.30 -19.59
C PRO A 384 -2.46 -8.56 -19.80
N PHE A 385 -1.92 -9.12 -18.71
CA PHE A 385 -1.17 -10.38 -18.75
C PHE A 385 -2.08 -11.59 -18.62
N LEU A 386 -3.17 -11.49 -17.85
CA LEU A 386 -4.19 -12.55 -17.80
C LEU A 386 -4.87 -12.72 -19.17
N ASP A 387 -5.08 -11.64 -19.92
CA ASP A 387 -5.57 -11.67 -21.32
C ASP A 387 -4.64 -12.44 -22.29
N LEU A 388 -3.40 -12.71 -21.89
CA LEU A 388 -2.46 -13.54 -22.62
C LEU A 388 -2.52 -15.02 -22.21
N LEU A 389 -3.00 -15.32 -20.99
CA LEU A 389 -3.11 -16.67 -20.44
C LEU A 389 -4.42 -17.36 -20.79
N PHE A 390 -5.52 -16.61 -20.77
CA PHE A 390 -6.85 -17.20 -20.83
C PHE A 390 -7.55 -16.84 -22.12
N SER A 391 -8.19 -17.82 -22.76
CA SER A 391 -8.99 -17.59 -23.96
C SER A 391 -10.24 -16.75 -23.67
N GLU A 392 -10.74 -16.82 -22.44
CA GLU A 392 -11.88 -16.07 -21.94
C GLU A 392 -11.74 -15.86 -20.44
N ILE A 393 -12.03 -14.64 -19.98
CA ILE A 393 -11.99 -14.23 -18.57
C ILE A 393 -13.37 -13.72 -18.16
N TYR A 394 -13.87 -14.24 -17.06
CA TYR A 394 -15.05 -13.73 -16.37
C TYR A 394 -14.60 -13.03 -15.10
N LEU A 395 -14.62 -11.71 -15.10
CA LEU A 395 -14.23 -10.92 -13.95
C LEU A 395 -15.42 -10.71 -13.01
N ASN A 396 -15.23 -11.07 -11.74
CA ASN A 396 -16.11 -10.75 -10.65
C ASN A 396 -15.41 -9.75 -9.72
N TYR A 397 -15.78 -8.47 -9.87
CA TYR A 397 -15.12 -7.37 -9.18
C TYR A 397 -16.03 -6.85 -8.04
N PRO A 398 -15.51 -6.65 -6.81
CA PRO A 398 -16.33 -6.37 -5.63
C PRO A 398 -17.14 -5.08 -5.67
N GLU A 399 -16.66 -4.05 -6.37
CA GLU A 399 -17.43 -2.82 -6.58
C GLU A 399 -18.73 -3.07 -7.37
N ILE A 400 -18.81 -4.21 -8.04
CA ILE A 400 -19.96 -4.66 -8.82
C ILE A 400 -20.78 -5.71 -8.03
N ASN A 401 -20.14 -6.57 -7.22
CA ASN A 401 -20.79 -7.63 -6.43
C ASN A 401 -20.14 -7.83 -5.04
N PRO A 402 -20.59 -7.13 -3.98
CA PRO A 402 -20.23 -7.48 -2.61
C PRO A 402 -21.03 -8.70 -2.11
N PRO A 403 -20.43 -9.56 -1.25
CA PRO A 403 -19.13 -9.43 -0.59
C PRO A 403 -17.93 -9.81 -1.48
N LEU A 404 -16.75 -9.28 -1.14
CA LEU A 404 -15.45 -9.65 -1.74
C LEU A 404 -15.34 -11.18 -1.84
N TYR A 405 -14.97 -11.68 -3.01
CA TYR A 405 -14.69 -13.11 -3.28
C TYR A 405 -15.89 -14.08 -3.18
N ASP A 406 -17.12 -13.60 -3.32
CA ASP A 406 -18.30 -14.45 -3.49
C ASP A 406 -18.71 -14.57 -4.96
N TYR A 407 -19.12 -15.77 -5.39
CA TYR A 407 -19.57 -16.03 -6.74
C TYR A 407 -20.93 -16.70 -6.73
N ARG A 408 -21.70 -16.49 -7.80
CA ARG A 408 -22.96 -17.19 -7.98
C ARG A 408 -22.72 -18.51 -8.69
N LEU A 409 -23.23 -19.61 -8.11
CA LEU A 409 -23.04 -20.94 -8.68
C LEU A 409 -23.63 -21.06 -10.10
N ASP A 410 -24.74 -20.39 -10.40
CA ASP A 410 -25.35 -20.40 -11.74
C ASP A 410 -24.47 -19.71 -12.79
N ASP A 411 -23.70 -18.70 -12.40
CA ASP A 411 -22.70 -18.09 -13.28
C ASP A 411 -21.60 -19.12 -13.60
N LEU A 412 -21.10 -19.84 -12.59
CA LEU A 412 -20.09 -20.88 -12.81
C LEU A 412 -20.60 -22.05 -13.64
N GLU A 413 -21.84 -22.50 -13.44
CA GLU A 413 -22.50 -23.52 -14.27
C GLU A 413 -22.56 -23.10 -15.74
N THR A 414 -22.85 -21.82 -15.99
CA THR A 414 -22.94 -21.26 -17.34
C THR A 414 -21.56 -21.10 -17.98
N ARG A 415 -20.57 -20.65 -17.21
CA ARG A 415 -19.24 -20.29 -17.72
C ARG A 415 -18.28 -21.49 -17.81
N GLN A 416 -18.43 -22.45 -16.91
CA GLN A 416 -17.59 -23.64 -16.79
C GLN A 416 -16.09 -23.30 -16.91
N PRO A 417 -15.52 -22.53 -15.98
CA PRO A 417 -14.13 -22.11 -16.07
C PRO A 417 -13.17 -23.29 -15.85
N ASP A 418 -12.03 -23.29 -16.54
CA ASP A 418 -10.94 -24.24 -16.27
C ASP A 418 -10.18 -23.86 -14.99
N TYR A 419 -10.08 -22.56 -14.70
CA TYR A 419 -9.50 -22.03 -13.47
C TYR A 419 -10.40 -21.03 -12.76
N LEU A 420 -10.43 -21.12 -11.44
CA LEU A 420 -10.86 -20.04 -10.55
C LEU A 420 -9.61 -19.29 -10.08
N VAL A 421 -9.51 -18.00 -10.35
CA VAL A 421 -8.33 -17.20 -10.03
C VAL A 421 -8.69 -16.15 -8.98
N TYR A 422 -8.05 -16.23 -7.82
CA TYR A 422 -8.09 -15.20 -6.80
C TYR A 422 -6.87 -14.29 -6.95
N ILE A 423 -7.10 -12.97 -7.00
CA ILE A 423 -6.07 -11.95 -6.85
C ILE A 423 -6.23 -11.35 -5.46
N TRP A 424 -5.36 -11.73 -4.53
CA TRP A 424 -5.45 -11.35 -3.12
C TRP A 424 -4.32 -10.43 -2.73
N THR A 425 -4.63 -9.34 -2.05
CA THR A 425 -3.61 -8.61 -1.29
C THR A 425 -3.35 -9.31 0.03
N GLU A 426 -2.08 -9.47 0.40
CA GLU A 426 -1.72 -10.22 1.60
C GLU A 426 -2.37 -9.67 2.89
N ARG A 427 -2.57 -8.35 2.96
CA ARG A 427 -3.24 -7.67 4.08
C ARG A 427 -4.72 -8.01 4.22
N ASN A 428 -5.37 -8.47 3.14
CA ASN A 428 -6.79 -8.80 3.16
C ASN A 428 -7.04 -10.27 3.51
N ILE A 429 -6.00 -11.11 3.55
CA ILE A 429 -6.17 -12.56 3.77
C ILE A 429 -6.91 -12.83 5.09
N ASP A 430 -6.60 -12.13 6.20
CA ASP A 430 -7.29 -12.37 7.49
C ASP A 430 -8.71 -11.79 7.55
N ALA A 431 -8.92 -10.59 7.02
CA ALA A 431 -10.24 -9.99 6.92
C ALA A 431 -11.18 -10.88 6.08
N ASP A 432 -10.68 -11.37 4.95
CA ASP A 432 -11.38 -12.32 4.10
C ASP A 432 -11.57 -13.67 4.80
N LEU A 433 -10.57 -14.18 5.52
CA LEU A 433 -10.69 -15.39 6.32
C LEU A 433 -11.85 -15.31 7.31
N SER A 434 -11.96 -14.21 8.05
CA SER A 434 -13.03 -14.01 9.02
C SER A 434 -14.41 -13.84 8.36
N MET A 435 -14.50 -13.16 7.21
CA MET A 435 -15.75 -13.02 6.45
C MET A 435 -16.19 -14.35 5.82
N LEU A 436 -15.27 -15.10 5.22
CA LEU A 436 -15.54 -16.39 4.58
C LEU A 436 -16.05 -17.45 5.56
N ILE A 437 -15.56 -17.41 6.81
CA ILE A 437 -16.04 -18.29 7.89
C ILE A 437 -17.45 -17.89 8.37
N ASN A 438 -17.74 -16.59 8.44
CA ASN A 438 -19.00 -16.09 9.00
C ASN A 438 -20.18 -16.13 8.02
N ILE A 439 -19.95 -16.14 6.70
CA ILE A 439 -21.04 -16.19 5.70
C ILE A 439 -21.76 -17.57 5.67
N ARG A 440 -21.20 -18.62 6.28
CA ARG A 440 -21.75 -19.98 6.22
C ARG A 440 -22.09 -20.63 7.57
N LYS A 441 -22.05 -19.88 8.67
CA LYS A 441 -22.79 -20.20 9.89
C LYS A 441 -24.18 -19.59 9.81
#